data_AF-A0A1D2RCC4-F1
#
_entry.id   AF-A0A1D2RCC4-F1
#
_cell.length_a   1.000
_cell.length_b   1.000
_cell.length_c   1.000
_cell.angle_alpha   90.00
_cell.angle_beta   90.00
_cell.angle_gamma   90.00
#
_symmetry.space_group_name_H-M   'P 1'
#
loop_
_entity.id
_entity.type
_entity.pdbx_description
1 polymer ?
#
loop_
_entity_poly.entity_id
_entity_poly.type
_entity_poly.pdbx_seq_one_letter_code
_entity_poly.pdbx_strand_id
1 'polypeptide(L)'
;MKKLTKEDILKGKSKTENLFVETYGAEVEIRPLTDGELTEVFAAIGNIPLNEKGVPDISKIDIIKNFEALRIAVSKGMTNPKLTLEEVGDMKFGAPEFIGTKILELSGIPMTGKERVKKK
;
A
#
# COMPACT_ATOMS: atom_id res chain seq x y z
N MET A 1 -9.18 -7.83 29.12
CA MET A 1 -9.01 -7.71 27.65
C MET A 1 -10.00 -6.68 27.13
N LYS A 2 -9.53 -5.68 26.38
CA LYS A 2 -10.42 -4.67 25.76
C LYS A 2 -11.11 -5.31 24.54
N LYS A 3 -12.44 -5.22 24.45
CA LYS A 3 -13.19 -5.62 23.25
C LYS A 3 -13.14 -4.46 22.25
N LEU A 4 -12.93 -4.76 20.97
CA LEU A 4 -13.05 -3.76 19.91
C LEU A 4 -14.52 -3.37 19.74
N THR A 5 -14.79 -2.08 19.62
CA THR A 5 -16.10 -1.57 19.23
C THR A 5 -16.25 -1.59 17.71
N LYS A 6 -17.49 -1.51 17.22
CA LYS A 6 -17.76 -1.32 15.79
C LYS A 6 -17.01 -0.10 15.23
N GLU A 7 -16.94 0.98 16.00
CA GLU A 7 -16.21 2.18 15.62
C GLU A 7 -14.70 1.94 15.53
N ASP A 8 -14.11 1.19 16.49
CA ASP A 8 -12.68 0.84 16.45
C ASP A 8 -12.33 0.07 15.17
N ILE A 9 -13.22 -0.82 14.73
CA ILE A 9 -13.04 -1.62 13.50
C ILE A 9 -13.13 -0.72 12.25
N LEU A 10 -14.16 0.12 12.17
CA LEU A 10 -14.39 0.97 10.99
C LEU A 10 -13.41 2.16 10.89
N LYS A 11 -12.78 2.56 11.99
CA LYS A 11 -11.72 3.60 12.05
C LYS A 11 -10.31 3.06 11.78
N GLY A 12 -10.15 1.80 11.38
CA GLY A 12 -8.82 1.21 11.11
C GLY A 12 -7.96 1.98 10.10
N LYS A 13 -8.58 2.80 9.23
CA LYS A 13 -7.93 3.69 8.25
C LYS A 13 -7.53 5.08 8.78
N SER A 14 -7.88 5.42 10.02
CA SER A 14 -7.70 6.77 10.58
C SER A 14 -6.29 7.04 11.09
N LYS A 15 -5.42 6.02 11.11
CA LYS A 15 -4.02 6.21 11.48
C LYS A 15 -3.25 6.70 10.25
N THR A 16 -2.84 7.95 10.29
CA THR A 16 -1.98 8.57 9.29
C THR A 16 -0.55 8.68 9.79
N GLU A 17 0.41 8.71 8.87
CA GLU A 17 1.83 8.96 9.15
C GLU A 17 2.44 9.83 8.05
N ASN A 18 3.44 10.63 8.42
CA ASN A 18 4.20 11.41 7.46
C ASN A 18 5.32 10.54 6.88
N LEU A 19 5.38 10.48 5.56
CA LEU A 19 6.43 9.84 4.80
C LEU A 19 7.25 10.90 4.09
N PHE A 20 8.54 10.98 4.41
CA PHE A 20 9.49 11.83 3.69
C PHE A 20 9.82 11.21 2.32
N VAL A 21 9.69 12.00 1.26
CA VAL A 21 9.96 11.59 -0.13
C VAL A 21 11.16 12.37 -0.66
N GLU A 22 12.31 11.71 -0.70
CA GLU A 22 13.61 12.32 -1.04
C GLU A 22 13.61 13.00 -2.42
N THR A 23 12.95 12.42 -3.42
CA THR A 23 12.87 12.96 -4.80
C THR A 23 12.15 14.31 -4.89
N TYR A 24 11.39 14.67 -3.86
CA TYR A 24 10.72 15.97 -3.73
C TYR A 24 11.28 16.81 -2.57
N GLY A 25 12.12 16.23 -1.70
CA GLY A 25 12.62 16.89 -0.50
C GLY A 25 11.51 17.33 0.46
N ALA A 26 10.38 16.60 0.48
CA ALA A 26 9.17 17.00 1.20
C ALA A 26 8.45 15.77 1.79
N GLU A 27 7.49 16.00 2.69
CA GLU A 27 6.66 14.96 3.30
C GLU A 27 5.29 14.85 2.63
N VAL A 28 4.76 13.63 2.57
CA VAL A 28 3.37 13.34 2.26
C VAL A 28 2.72 12.60 3.44
N GLU A 29 1.42 12.74 3.60
CA GLU A 29 0.67 11.99 4.61
C GLU A 29 0.08 10.73 3.97
N ILE A 30 0.33 9.57 4.60
CA ILE A 30 -0.16 8.27 4.15
C ILE A 30 -0.89 7.52 5.25
N ARG A 31 -1.75 6.58 4.85
CA ARG A 31 -2.50 5.69 5.75
C ARG A 31 -2.48 4.24 5.24
N PRO A 32 -2.77 3.25 6.10
CA PRO A 32 -3.03 1.90 5.62
C PRO A 32 -4.31 1.85 4.76
N LEU A 33 -4.32 0.92 3.82
CA LEU A 33 -5.46 0.56 3.01
C LEU A 33 -6.38 -0.39 3.78
N THR A 34 -7.67 -0.28 3.47
CA THR A 34 -8.67 -1.25 3.92
C THR A 34 -8.63 -2.51 3.06
N ASP A 35 -9.28 -3.58 3.55
CA ASP A 35 -9.40 -4.86 2.82
C ASP A 35 -10.00 -4.70 1.42
N GLY A 36 -11.04 -3.87 1.27
CA GLY A 36 -11.64 -3.58 -0.03
C GLY A 36 -10.69 -2.83 -0.97
N GLU A 37 -9.92 -1.88 -0.45
CA GLU A 37 -8.93 -1.13 -1.25
C GLU A 37 -7.75 -2.01 -1.68
N LEU A 38 -7.30 -2.92 -0.80
CA LEU A 38 -6.28 -3.92 -1.14
C LEU A 38 -6.77 -4.88 -2.23
N THR A 39 -8.04 -5.27 -2.17
CA THR A 39 -8.67 -6.10 -3.21
C THR A 39 -8.58 -5.42 -4.58
N GLU A 40 -8.83 -4.11 -4.66
CA GLU A 40 -8.66 -3.35 -5.91
C GLU A 40 -7.21 -3.30 -6.39
N VAL A 41 -6.25 -3.12 -5.47
CA VAL A 41 -4.81 -3.15 -5.79
C VAL A 41 -4.41 -4.51 -6.37
N PHE A 42 -4.83 -5.62 -5.76
CA PHE A 42 -4.49 -6.96 -6.24
C PHE A 42 -5.22 -7.32 -7.54
N ALA A 43 -6.43 -6.82 -7.76
CA ALA A 43 -7.16 -7.02 -9.00
C ALA A 43 -6.42 -6.46 -10.22
N ALA A 44 -5.71 -5.33 -10.08
CA ALA A 44 -4.87 -4.78 -11.15
C ALA A 44 -3.72 -5.72 -11.55
N ILE A 45 -3.21 -6.50 -10.60
CA ILE A 45 -2.15 -7.49 -10.84
C ILE A 45 -2.71 -8.72 -11.57
N GLY A 46 -3.98 -9.07 -11.33
CA GLY A 46 -4.65 -10.23 -11.92
C GLY A 46 -4.32 -11.52 -11.16
N ASN A 47 -4.10 -12.62 -11.88
CA ASN A 47 -3.76 -13.91 -11.26
C ASN A 47 -2.36 -13.86 -10.65
N ILE A 48 -2.27 -13.62 -9.34
CA ILE A 48 -1.02 -13.72 -8.60
C ILE A 48 -0.80 -15.18 -8.23
N PRO A 49 0.24 -15.85 -8.75
CA PRO A 49 0.59 -17.18 -8.26
C PRO A 49 0.90 -17.07 -6.77
N LEU A 50 0.26 -17.90 -5.95
CA LEU A 50 0.61 -18.00 -4.53
C LEU A 50 1.88 -18.85 -4.40
N ASN A 51 2.75 -18.47 -3.48
CA ASN A 51 3.82 -19.36 -3.05
C ASN A 51 3.27 -20.50 -2.18
N GLU A 52 4.12 -21.46 -1.82
CA GLU A 52 3.76 -22.64 -1.03
C GLU A 52 3.16 -22.32 0.36
N LYS A 53 3.28 -21.06 0.82
CA LYS A 53 2.74 -20.57 2.09
C LYS A 53 1.41 -19.82 1.94
N GLY A 54 0.81 -19.81 0.75
CA GLY A 54 -0.42 -19.07 0.47
C GLY A 54 -0.23 -17.55 0.43
N VAL A 55 1.01 -17.08 0.33
CA VAL A 55 1.34 -15.65 0.20
C VAL A 55 1.53 -15.32 -1.29
N PRO A 56 1.04 -14.17 -1.78
CA PRO A 56 1.29 -13.71 -3.14
C PRO A 56 2.79 -13.75 -3.52
N ASP A 57 3.13 -14.49 -4.59
CA ASP A 57 4.49 -14.56 -5.14
C ASP A 57 4.75 -13.34 -6.05
N ILE A 58 5.18 -12.26 -5.41
CA ILE A 58 5.45 -10.99 -6.08
C ILE A 58 6.59 -11.05 -7.11
N SER A 59 7.43 -12.09 -7.08
CA SER A 59 8.55 -12.25 -8.01
C SER A 59 8.12 -12.63 -9.44
N LYS A 60 6.88 -13.11 -9.59
CA LYS A 60 6.30 -13.54 -10.87
C LYS A 60 5.30 -12.53 -11.44
N ILE A 61 5.20 -11.36 -10.83
CA ILE A 61 4.31 -10.30 -11.29
C ILE A 61 4.94 -9.57 -12.47
N ASP A 62 4.13 -9.29 -13.49
CA ASP A 62 4.48 -8.39 -14.59
C ASP A 62 4.82 -6.99 -14.05
N ILE A 63 5.99 -6.46 -14.43
CA ILE A 63 6.51 -5.17 -13.95
C ILE A 63 5.50 -4.03 -14.19
N ILE A 64 4.81 -4.03 -15.33
CA ILE A 64 3.80 -3.00 -15.66
C ILE A 64 2.63 -3.09 -14.68
N LYS A 65 2.15 -4.30 -14.41
CA LYS A 65 1.05 -4.51 -13.46
C LYS A 65 1.44 -4.18 -12.03
N ASN A 66 2.70 -4.41 -11.67
CA ASN A 66 3.24 -3.98 -10.38
C ASN A 66 3.18 -2.45 -10.27
N PHE A 67 3.57 -1.72 -11.31
CA PHE A 67 3.46 -0.26 -11.32
C PHE A 67 2.01 0.24 -11.23
N GLU A 68 1.08 -0.39 -11.94
CA GLU A 68 -0.35 -0.05 -11.83
C GLU A 68 -0.88 -0.24 -10.41
N ALA A 69 -0.57 -1.39 -9.79
CA ALA A 69 -0.95 -1.69 -8.42
C ALA A 69 -0.39 -0.65 -7.42
N LEU A 70 0.88 -0.26 -7.59
CA LEU A 70 1.52 0.75 -6.75
C LEU A 70 0.87 2.13 -6.94
N ARG A 71 0.50 2.52 -8.16
CA ARG A 71 -0.21 3.78 -8.41
C ARG A 71 -1.59 3.80 -7.75
N ILE A 72 -2.33 2.68 -7.82
CA ILE A 72 -3.62 2.52 -7.13
C ILE A 72 -3.44 2.63 -5.62
N ALA A 73 -2.40 2.00 -5.06
CA ALA A 73 -2.10 2.08 -3.64
C ALA A 73 -1.82 3.52 -3.20
N VAL A 74 -1.05 4.29 -3.98
CA VAL A 74 -0.79 5.72 -3.71
C VAL A 74 -2.07 6.53 -3.76
N SER A 75 -2.88 6.43 -4.82
CA SER A 75 -4.11 7.23 -4.96
C SER A 75 -5.12 6.99 -3.83
N LYS A 76 -5.14 5.78 -3.26
CA LYS A 76 -6.02 5.44 -2.14
C LYS A 76 -5.43 5.78 -0.78
N GLY A 77 -4.13 5.53 -0.60
CA GLY A 77 -3.45 5.59 0.69
C GLY A 77 -2.80 6.93 1.03
N MET A 78 -2.51 7.78 0.04
CA MET A 78 -1.96 9.12 0.27
C MET A 78 -3.10 10.10 0.57
N THR A 79 -3.14 10.63 1.80
CA THR A 79 -4.20 11.53 2.27
C THR A 79 -3.87 13.00 2.02
N ASN A 80 -2.58 13.36 1.99
CA ASN A 80 -2.15 14.73 1.71
C ASN A 80 -0.78 14.77 0.98
N PRO A 81 -0.67 15.36 -0.21
CA PRO A 81 -1.77 15.84 -1.05
C PRO A 81 -2.62 14.67 -1.56
N LYS A 82 -3.91 14.87 -1.73
CA LYS A 82 -4.79 13.84 -2.31
C LYS A 82 -4.70 13.90 -3.83
N LEU A 83 -4.28 12.80 -4.46
CA LEU A 83 -4.12 12.70 -5.91
C LEU A 83 -5.03 11.60 -6.50
N THR A 84 -5.53 11.86 -7.70
CA THR A 84 -6.18 10.87 -8.55
C THR A 84 -5.17 9.89 -9.15
N LEU A 85 -5.64 8.77 -9.69
CA LEU A 85 -4.76 7.77 -10.30
C LEU A 85 -3.98 8.33 -11.50
N GLU A 86 -4.60 9.22 -12.27
CA GLU A 86 -3.97 9.89 -13.41
C GLU A 86 -2.86 10.83 -12.94
N GLU A 87 -3.12 11.68 -11.95
CA GLU A 87 -2.12 12.60 -11.37
C GLU A 87 -0.94 11.85 -10.73
N VAL A 88 -1.18 10.67 -10.14
CA VAL A 88 -0.10 9.79 -9.64
C VAL A 88 0.79 9.29 -10.80
N GLY A 89 0.22 9.08 -11.99
CA GLY A 89 0.95 8.71 -13.20
C GLY A 89 1.94 9.78 -13.67
N ASP A 90 1.65 11.06 -13.37
CA ASP A 90 2.48 12.21 -13.74
C ASP A 90 3.57 12.55 -12.70
N MET A 91 3.62 11.80 -11.59
CA MET A 91 4.67 11.96 -10.58
C MET A 91 6.05 11.62 -11.15
N LYS A 92 7.10 12.15 -10.51
CA LYS A 92 8.48 11.81 -10.82
C LYS A 92 8.66 10.29 -10.75
N PHE A 93 9.35 9.74 -11.74
CA PHE A 93 9.65 8.31 -11.81
C PHE A 93 10.25 7.80 -10.49
N GLY A 94 9.80 6.63 -10.02
CA GLY A 94 10.18 6.03 -8.74
C GLY A 94 9.44 6.54 -7.51
N ALA A 95 8.81 7.72 -7.55
CA ALA A 95 8.07 8.23 -6.40
C ALA A 95 6.80 7.41 -6.08
N PRO A 96 5.94 7.06 -7.06
CA PRO A 96 4.80 6.18 -6.79
C PRO A 96 5.20 4.81 -6.25
N GLU A 97 6.33 4.27 -6.71
CA GLU A 97 6.86 2.98 -6.25
C GLU A 97 7.23 3.03 -4.77
N PHE A 98 8.00 4.03 -4.37
CA PHE A 98 8.41 4.20 -2.98
C PHE A 98 7.22 4.42 -2.04
N ILE A 99 6.33 5.36 -2.39
CA ILE A 99 5.17 5.71 -1.57
C ILE A 99 4.18 4.54 -1.50
N GLY A 100 3.87 3.93 -2.65
CA GLY A 100 2.97 2.78 -2.74
C GLY A 100 3.47 1.58 -1.94
N THR A 101 4.77 1.31 -2.01
CA THR A 101 5.40 0.24 -1.20
C THR A 101 5.21 0.50 0.28
N LYS A 102 5.45 1.73 0.75
CA LYS A 102 5.26 2.11 2.16
C LYS A 102 3.80 1.95 2.60
N ILE A 103 2.85 2.40 1.78
CA ILE A 103 1.41 2.22 2.04
C ILE A 103 1.05 0.73 2.18
N LEU A 104 1.55 -0.13 1.29
CA LEU A 104 1.30 -1.58 1.36
C LEU A 104 1.93 -2.22 2.60
N GLU A 105 3.16 -1.82 2.96
CA GLU A 105 3.81 -2.25 4.21
C GLU A 105 2.97 -1.86 5.43
N LEU A 106 2.47 -0.63 5.49
CA LEU A 106 1.57 -0.18 6.57
C LEU A 106 0.30 -1.01 6.65
N SER A 107 -0.24 -1.37 5.49
CA SER A 107 -1.42 -2.21 5.33
C SER A 107 -1.16 -3.69 5.70
N GLY A 108 0.08 -4.05 6.01
CA GLY A 108 0.46 -5.40 6.43
C GLY A 108 0.85 -6.35 5.31
N ILE A 109 1.08 -5.82 4.09
CA ILE A 109 1.57 -6.59 2.95
C ILE A 109 3.10 -6.45 2.88
N PRO A 110 3.86 -7.51 3.21
CA PRO A 110 5.32 -7.45 3.14
C PRO A 110 5.76 -7.48 1.67
N MET A 111 6.34 -6.37 1.19
CA MET A 111 6.97 -6.28 -0.14
C MET A 111 8.41 -6.80 -0.15
N THR A 112 9.04 -6.89 1.02
CA THR A 112 10.31 -7.60 1.21
C THR A 112 10.06 -8.77 2.15
N GLY A 113 10.63 -9.95 1.89
CA GLY A 113 10.38 -11.21 2.62
C GLY A 113 10.75 -11.24 4.11
N LYS A 114 10.85 -10.09 4.78
CA LYS A 114 10.92 -9.98 6.24
C LYS A 114 9.50 -10.02 6.78
N GLU A 115 9.07 -11.22 7.16
CA GLU A 115 7.88 -11.44 7.98
C GLU A 115 7.88 -10.44 9.15
N ARG A 116 6.78 -9.71 9.34
CA ARG A 116 6.50 -9.02 10.60
C ARG A 116 6.32 -10.09 11.67
N VAL A 117 7.41 -10.48 12.33
CA VAL A 117 7.35 -11.19 13.61
C VAL A 117 6.62 -10.26 14.57
N LYS A 118 5.35 -10.57 14.86
CA LYS A 118 4.59 -9.95 15.95
C LYS A 118 5.40 -10.19 17.22
N LYS A 119 6.06 -9.15 17.75
CA LYS A 119 6.64 -9.21 19.09
C LYS A 119 5.47 -9.40 20.07
N LYS A 120 5.54 -10.50 20.82
CA LYS A 120 4.67 -10.82 21.96
C LYS A 120 4.82 -9.78 23.06
#